data_AF-W1I7Y6-F1
#
_entry.id   AF-W1I7Y6-F1
#
_cell.length_a   1.000
_cell.length_b   1.000
_cell.length_c   1.000
_cell.angle_alpha   90.00
_cell.angle_beta   90.00
_cell.angle_gamma   90.00
#
_symmetry.space_group_name_H-M   'P 1'
#
loop_
_entity.id
_entity.type
_entity.pdbx_description
1 polymer ?
#
loop_
_entity_poly.entity_id
_entity_poly.type
_entity_poly.pdbx_seq_one_letter_code
_entity_poly.pdbx_strand_id
1 'polypeptide(L)'
;PNKGGQTHLGKPVFNTVKEAVAATGATVSMVFVPPAFVADAVMEAAATGIELAVIITEGAPVRDMQAAKAAAAKAGMMTIGPNCPGVITAEECKIGIMPGNIFKKGNVGLISKSGTLTYEGANQVCNVGYGITTAVGIGGDPIIGLSYKQLLPMFEADPETEAIVMIGEIGGDLEIQAAKFIQEHISKPVVAFIAGQTAPAGKRMGHAGAIIS
;
A
#
# COMPACT_ATOMS: atom_id res chain seq x y z
N PRO A 1 20.44 11.58 3.63
CA PRO A 1 21.86 11.45 4.08
C PRO A 1 22.41 12.76 4.67
N ASN A 2 23.44 12.67 5.52
CA ASN A 2 24.19 13.79 6.12
C ASN A 2 23.48 14.61 7.22
N LYS A 3 22.37 14.09 7.77
CA LYS A 3 21.67 14.71 8.91
C LYS A 3 21.66 13.79 10.15
N GLY A 4 22.41 12.69 10.13
CA GLY A 4 22.52 11.77 11.26
C GLY A 4 23.05 12.45 12.52
N GLY A 5 22.56 12.02 13.68
CA GLY A 5 22.87 12.60 14.99
C GLY A 5 21.98 13.78 15.39
N GLN A 6 21.09 14.24 14.49
CA GLN A 6 20.09 15.27 14.80
C GLN A 6 18.82 14.66 15.42
N THR A 7 17.91 15.52 15.87
CA THR A 7 16.57 15.14 16.31
C THR A 7 15.52 15.81 15.43
N HIS A 8 14.46 15.08 15.07
CA HIS A 8 13.30 15.60 14.36
C HIS A 8 12.03 14.99 14.94
N LEU A 9 10.99 15.81 15.20
CA LEU A 9 9.77 15.39 15.90
C LEU A 9 10.03 14.64 17.23
N GLY A 10 11.11 14.99 17.93
CA GLY A 10 11.52 14.32 19.17
C GLY A 10 12.08 12.90 18.98
N LYS A 11 12.43 12.50 17.74
CA LYS A 11 13.02 11.20 17.40
C LYS A 11 14.41 11.36 16.75
N PRO A 12 15.31 10.39 16.92
CA PRO A 12 16.66 10.45 16.36
C PRO A 12 16.65 10.38 14.83
N VAL A 13 17.56 11.13 14.20
CA VAL A 13 17.85 11.06 12.77
C VAL A 13 19.15 10.31 12.56
N PHE A 14 19.18 9.40 11.60
CA PHE A 14 20.34 8.57 11.26
C PHE A 14 20.83 8.86 9.84
N ASN A 15 22.08 8.49 9.52
CA ASN A 15 22.59 8.65 8.16
C ASN A 15 22.18 7.48 7.25
N THR A 16 22.03 6.29 7.83
CA THR A 16 21.67 5.05 7.11
C THR A 16 20.55 4.29 7.80
N VAL A 17 19.81 3.48 7.05
CA VAL A 17 18.78 2.59 7.60
C VAL A 17 19.40 1.55 8.53
N LYS A 18 20.62 1.08 8.22
CA LYS A 18 21.35 0.12 9.06
C LYS A 18 21.59 0.65 10.48
N GLU A 19 22.01 1.91 10.61
CA GLU A 19 22.18 2.57 11.90
C GLU A 19 20.84 2.66 12.65
N ALA A 20 19.77 3.05 11.94
CA ALA A 20 18.44 3.19 12.52
C ALA A 20 17.90 1.86 13.05
N VAL A 21 18.00 0.78 12.27
CA VAL A 21 17.56 -0.57 12.67
C VAL A 21 18.37 -1.06 13.86
N ALA A 22 19.70 -0.91 13.84
CA ALA A 22 20.55 -1.34 14.96
C ALA A 22 20.22 -0.60 16.27
N ALA A 23 19.87 0.68 16.19
CA ALA A 23 19.56 1.50 17.37
C ALA A 23 18.12 1.32 17.89
N THR A 24 17.17 0.96 17.03
CA THR A 24 15.73 1.01 17.37
C THR A 24 15.01 -0.32 17.30
N GLY A 25 15.58 -1.32 16.61
CA GLY A 25 14.88 -2.58 16.32
C GLY A 25 13.68 -2.43 15.38
N ALA A 26 13.59 -1.32 14.63
CA ALA A 26 12.48 -1.09 13.71
C ALA A 26 12.41 -2.17 12.62
N THR A 27 11.21 -2.69 12.39
CA THR A 27 10.91 -3.70 11.35
C THR A 27 10.12 -3.13 10.17
N VAL A 28 9.66 -1.88 10.26
CA VAL A 28 8.85 -1.22 9.21
C VAL A 28 9.47 0.11 8.81
N SER A 29 9.49 0.39 7.51
CA SER A 29 9.99 1.64 6.94
C SER A 29 8.92 2.37 6.14
N MET A 30 8.86 3.70 6.28
CA MET A 30 7.98 4.58 5.50
C MET A 30 8.83 5.46 4.60
N VAL A 31 8.63 5.33 3.28
CA VAL A 31 9.51 5.92 2.26
C VAL A 31 8.84 7.16 1.65
N PHE A 32 9.46 8.32 1.91
CA PHE A 32 9.08 9.65 1.42
C PHE A 32 10.15 10.34 0.56
N VAL A 33 11.18 9.60 0.15
CA VAL A 33 12.28 10.19 -0.65
C VAL A 33 11.78 10.58 -2.05
N PRO A 34 12.40 11.57 -2.73
CA PRO A 34 12.06 11.92 -4.10
C PRO A 34 12.15 10.73 -5.07
N PRO A 35 11.43 10.77 -6.22
CA PRO A 35 11.26 9.61 -7.11
C PRO A 35 12.57 8.95 -7.56
N ALA A 36 13.59 9.75 -7.85
CA ALA A 36 14.89 9.28 -8.29
C ALA A 36 15.65 8.44 -7.25
N PHE A 37 15.24 8.48 -5.98
CA PHE A 37 15.93 7.81 -4.87
C PHE A 37 15.10 6.68 -4.25
N VAL A 38 13.88 6.43 -4.74
CA VAL A 38 12.97 5.43 -4.15
C VAL A 38 13.56 4.03 -4.24
N ALA A 39 14.08 3.65 -5.41
CA ALA A 39 14.64 2.31 -5.62
C ALA A 39 15.81 2.04 -4.66
N ASP A 40 16.74 2.99 -4.53
CA ASP A 40 17.89 2.87 -3.62
C ASP A 40 17.44 2.77 -2.16
N ALA A 41 16.46 3.58 -1.73
CA ALA A 41 15.93 3.52 -0.38
C ALA A 41 15.25 2.18 -0.06
N VAL A 42 14.51 1.60 -1.02
CA VAL A 42 13.88 0.29 -0.87
C VAL A 42 14.94 -0.82 -0.81
N MET A 43 15.97 -0.75 -1.65
CA MET A 43 17.07 -1.72 -1.62
C MET A 43 17.90 -1.62 -0.33
N GLU A 44 18.12 -0.40 0.19
CA GLU A 44 18.77 -0.19 1.48
C GLU A 44 17.95 -0.81 2.62
N ALA A 45 16.64 -0.57 2.65
CA ALA A 45 15.74 -1.18 3.64
C ALA A 45 15.78 -2.71 3.58
N ALA A 46 15.68 -3.28 2.38
CA ALA A 46 15.73 -4.74 2.16
C ALA A 46 17.03 -5.38 2.69
N ALA A 47 18.16 -4.67 2.60
CA ALA A 47 19.46 -5.14 3.07
C ALA A 47 19.63 -5.10 4.60
N THR A 48 18.66 -4.56 5.34
CA THR A 48 18.78 -4.28 6.79
C THR A 48 17.81 -5.06 7.67
N GLY A 49 17.01 -5.97 7.09
CA GLY A 49 16.05 -6.78 7.85
C GLY A 49 14.72 -6.08 8.14
N ILE A 50 14.42 -4.97 7.45
CA ILE A 50 13.06 -4.41 7.42
C ILE A 50 12.13 -5.46 6.78
N GLU A 51 10.99 -5.69 7.41
CA GLU A 51 9.99 -6.68 7.02
C GLU A 51 8.94 -6.06 6.09
N LEU A 52 8.65 -4.77 6.25
CA LEU A 52 7.70 -4.02 5.42
C LEU A 52 8.21 -2.61 5.08
N ALA A 53 8.17 -2.26 3.80
CA ALA A 53 8.37 -0.88 3.34
C ALA A 53 7.10 -0.31 2.70
N VAL A 54 6.61 0.82 3.21
CA VAL A 54 5.44 1.55 2.69
C VAL A 54 5.93 2.74 1.86
N ILE A 55 5.70 2.70 0.56
CA ILE A 55 6.31 3.59 -0.42
C ILE A 55 5.29 4.59 -0.92
N ILE A 56 5.36 5.83 -0.42
CA ILE A 56 4.35 6.86 -0.70
C ILE A 56 4.60 7.54 -2.05
N THR A 57 5.87 7.75 -2.38
CA THR A 57 6.31 8.55 -3.53
C THR A 57 5.71 8.04 -4.85
N GLU A 58 5.16 8.98 -5.63
CA GLU A 58 4.68 8.78 -6.99
C GLU A 58 5.78 9.06 -8.03
N GLY A 59 5.73 8.40 -9.19
CA GLY A 59 6.57 8.72 -10.34
C GLY A 59 7.98 8.11 -10.28
N ALA A 60 8.17 7.09 -9.44
CA ALA A 60 9.42 6.32 -9.44
C ALA A 60 9.61 5.63 -10.81
N PRO A 61 10.81 5.64 -11.40
CA PRO A 61 11.04 4.98 -12.68
C PRO A 61 10.72 3.48 -12.61
N VAL A 62 9.86 3.01 -13.52
CA VAL A 62 9.37 1.61 -13.54
C VAL A 62 10.51 0.59 -13.54
N ARG A 63 11.56 0.83 -14.34
CA ARG A 63 12.75 -0.02 -14.41
C ARG A 63 13.44 -0.15 -13.05
N ASP A 64 13.58 0.95 -12.33
CA ASP A 64 14.30 0.97 -11.06
C ASP A 64 13.45 0.31 -9.97
N MET A 65 12.12 0.51 -10.01
CA MET A 65 11.17 -0.21 -9.15
C MET A 65 11.13 -1.72 -9.40
N GLN A 66 11.35 -2.17 -10.64
CA GLN A 66 11.48 -3.60 -10.94
C GLN A 66 12.67 -4.23 -10.19
N ALA A 67 13.83 -3.56 -10.23
CA ALA A 67 15.02 -4.01 -9.51
C ALA A 67 14.81 -3.98 -7.98
N ALA A 68 14.24 -2.88 -7.46
CA ALA A 68 13.95 -2.74 -6.04
C ALA A 68 12.96 -3.78 -5.52
N LYS A 69 11.88 -4.07 -6.27
CA LYS A 69 10.91 -5.13 -5.94
C LYS A 69 11.57 -6.50 -5.91
N ALA A 70 12.46 -6.80 -6.86
CA ALA A 70 13.19 -8.07 -6.88
C ALA A 70 14.13 -8.21 -5.67
N ALA A 71 14.82 -7.13 -5.29
CA ALA A 71 15.68 -7.11 -4.10
C ALA A 71 14.86 -7.31 -2.81
N ALA A 72 13.74 -6.60 -2.66
CA ALA A 72 12.84 -6.75 -1.52
C ALA A 72 12.30 -8.18 -1.40
N ALA A 73 11.82 -8.76 -2.52
CA ALA A 73 11.33 -10.13 -2.55
C ALA A 73 12.42 -11.15 -2.18
N LYS A 74 13.65 -10.97 -2.67
CA LYS A 74 14.79 -11.83 -2.32
C LYS A 74 15.14 -11.75 -0.83
N ALA A 75 14.94 -10.59 -0.20
CA ALA A 75 15.15 -10.39 1.22
C ALA A 75 13.95 -10.82 2.10
N GLY A 76 12.83 -11.25 1.50
CA GLY A 76 11.59 -11.54 2.23
C GLY A 76 10.86 -10.29 2.75
N MET A 77 11.24 -9.09 2.29
CA MET A 77 10.60 -7.83 2.68
C MET A 77 9.36 -7.58 1.82
N MET A 78 8.23 -7.34 2.49
CA MET A 78 7.00 -6.89 1.85
C MET A 78 7.09 -5.41 1.47
N THR A 79 6.38 -5.02 0.42
CA THR A 79 6.25 -3.61 0.02
C THR A 79 4.79 -3.24 -0.20
N ILE A 80 4.41 -2.01 0.17
CA ILE A 80 3.13 -1.38 -0.19
C ILE A 80 3.45 -0.15 -1.03
N GLY A 81 2.71 0.09 -2.12
CA GLY A 81 3.06 1.10 -3.12
C GLY A 81 4.02 0.57 -4.20
N PRO A 82 4.73 1.44 -4.95
CA PRO A 82 4.82 2.90 -4.80
C PRO A 82 3.52 3.61 -5.20
N ASN A 83 3.53 4.95 -5.19
CA ASN A 83 2.38 5.77 -5.55
C ASN A 83 1.12 5.37 -4.78
N CYS A 84 1.21 5.37 -3.44
CA CYS A 84 0.13 4.91 -2.58
C CYS A 84 -0.10 5.84 -1.38
N PRO A 85 -1.31 5.84 -0.81
CA PRO A 85 -1.59 6.59 0.40
C PRO A 85 -1.04 5.93 1.67
N GLY A 86 -0.61 4.66 1.58
CA GLY A 86 -0.06 3.85 2.65
C GLY A 86 -1.05 2.85 3.27
N VAL A 87 -0.90 2.58 4.57
CA VAL A 87 -1.75 1.66 5.35
C VAL A 87 -2.23 2.34 6.65
N ILE A 88 -3.46 2.03 7.06
CA ILE A 88 -4.03 2.49 8.33
C ILE A 88 -4.84 1.36 8.98
N THR A 89 -4.56 1.11 10.25
CA THR A 89 -5.42 0.34 11.15
C THR A 89 -6.20 1.35 11.99
N ALA A 90 -7.52 1.32 11.88
CA ALA A 90 -8.37 2.40 12.37
C ALA A 90 -8.21 2.60 13.88
N GLU A 91 -8.04 3.87 14.29
CA GLU A 91 -7.85 4.29 15.70
C GLU A 91 -6.61 3.69 16.41
N GLU A 92 -5.72 3.03 15.69
CA GLU A 92 -4.48 2.44 16.24
C GLU A 92 -3.23 3.08 15.63
N CYS A 93 -2.99 2.86 14.33
CA CYS A 93 -1.78 3.35 13.69
C CYS A 93 -2.00 3.66 12.20
N LYS A 94 -1.19 4.60 11.68
CA LYS A 94 -1.19 4.99 10.27
C LYS A 94 0.23 5.15 9.77
N ILE A 95 0.54 4.50 8.66
CA ILE A 95 1.80 4.64 7.93
C ILE A 95 1.46 5.18 6.55
N GLY A 96 1.59 6.50 6.38
CA GLY A 96 1.32 7.19 5.12
C GLY A 96 0.52 8.48 5.29
N ILE A 97 -0.19 8.88 4.24
CA ILE A 97 -0.78 10.22 4.08
C ILE A 97 -2.31 10.25 4.22
N MET A 98 -2.93 9.16 4.65
CA MET A 98 -4.38 9.09 4.81
C MET A 98 -4.91 10.01 5.92
N PRO A 99 -6.13 10.57 5.77
CA PRO A 99 -6.81 11.35 6.81
C PRO A 99 -7.41 10.42 7.88
N GLY A 100 -6.71 10.23 8.99
CA GLY A 100 -7.08 9.24 10.02
C GLY A 100 -8.46 9.43 10.65
N ASN A 101 -8.99 10.66 10.67
CA ASN A 101 -10.30 10.98 11.26
C ASN A 101 -11.49 10.33 10.52
N ILE A 102 -11.31 9.95 9.26
CA ILE A 102 -12.32 9.26 8.43
C ILE A 102 -12.47 7.79 8.83
N PHE A 103 -11.39 7.17 9.31
CA PHE A 103 -11.35 5.74 9.58
C PHE A 103 -11.78 5.46 11.02
N LYS A 104 -13.01 4.96 11.19
CA LYS A 104 -13.54 4.49 12.48
C LYS A 104 -13.29 3.01 12.65
N LYS A 105 -12.97 2.57 13.88
CA LYS A 105 -12.78 1.14 14.14
C LYS A 105 -14.08 0.37 13.85
N GLY A 106 -13.96 -0.75 13.15
CA GLY A 106 -15.08 -1.63 12.81
C GLY A 106 -14.59 -2.94 12.21
N ASN A 107 -15.36 -3.53 11.31
CA ASN A 107 -15.23 -4.92 10.86
C ASN A 107 -15.03 -5.07 9.33
N VAL A 108 -14.72 -3.99 8.61
CA VAL A 108 -14.52 -4.03 7.16
C VAL A 108 -13.05 -3.81 6.80
N GLY A 109 -12.43 -4.78 6.12
CA GLY A 109 -11.12 -4.63 5.50
C GLY A 109 -11.24 -3.88 4.18
N LEU A 110 -10.25 -3.07 3.82
CA LEU A 110 -10.29 -2.28 2.58
C LEU A 110 -8.96 -2.34 1.81
N ILE A 111 -9.02 -2.67 0.52
CA ILE A 111 -7.86 -2.67 -0.38
C ILE A 111 -8.16 -1.77 -1.58
N SER A 112 -7.25 -0.84 -1.92
CA SER A 112 -7.47 0.08 -3.04
C SER A 112 -6.20 0.45 -3.81
N LYS A 113 -6.29 0.57 -5.14
CA LYS A 113 -5.23 1.21 -5.96
C LYS A 113 -5.18 2.73 -5.78
N SER A 114 -6.31 3.38 -5.47
CA SER A 114 -6.46 4.84 -5.49
C SER A 114 -6.51 5.47 -4.10
N GLY A 115 -5.70 6.52 -3.87
CA GLY A 115 -5.65 7.24 -2.61
C GLY A 115 -7.00 7.82 -2.17
N THR A 116 -7.50 8.85 -2.86
CA THR A 116 -8.74 9.53 -2.45
C THR A 116 -9.96 8.62 -2.46
N LEU A 117 -10.02 7.66 -3.38
CA LEU A 117 -11.13 6.70 -3.44
C LEU A 117 -11.09 5.69 -2.28
N THR A 118 -9.91 5.41 -1.71
CA THR A 118 -9.79 4.68 -0.42
C THR A 118 -10.57 5.40 0.66
N TYR A 119 -10.41 6.73 0.76
CA TYR A 119 -10.99 7.52 1.86
C TYR A 119 -12.49 7.69 1.65
N GLU A 120 -12.92 7.86 0.40
CA GLU A 120 -14.33 7.90 0.03
C GLU A 120 -15.02 6.56 0.35
N GLY A 121 -14.41 5.44 -0.03
CA GLY A 121 -14.93 4.11 0.31
C GLY A 121 -15.03 3.90 1.83
N ALA A 122 -13.97 4.26 2.58
CA ALA A 122 -13.99 4.19 4.03
C ALA A 122 -15.07 5.07 4.66
N ASN A 123 -15.24 6.29 4.17
CA ASN A 123 -16.26 7.23 4.63
C ASN A 123 -17.68 6.68 4.38
N GLN A 124 -17.95 6.11 3.20
CA GLN A 124 -19.24 5.49 2.90
C GLN A 124 -19.54 4.31 3.82
N VAL A 125 -18.56 3.43 4.06
CA VAL A 125 -18.68 2.31 5.00
C VAL A 125 -19.01 2.80 6.42
N CYS A 126 -18.29 3.82 6.89
CA CYS A 126 -18.52 4.39 8.22
C CYS A 126 -19.91 5.04 8.34
N ASN A 127 -20.37 5.75 7.30
CA ASN A 127 -21.65 6.45 7.32
C ASN A 127 -22.87 5.54 7.32
N VAL A 128 -22.72 4.27 6.93
CA VAL A 128 -23.81 3.28 6.98
C VAL A 128 -23.73 2.37 8.21
N GLY A 129 -22.94 2.77 9.23
CA GLY A 129 -22.93 2.14 10.56
C GLY A 129 -21.87 1.05 10.76
N TYR A 130 -20.99 0.83 9.79
CA TYR A 130 -19.83 -0.06 9.94
C TYR A 130 -18.57 0.76 10.26
N GLY A 131 -17.41 0.12 10.21
CA GLY A 131 -16.11 0.78 10.32
C GLY A 131 -15.03 -0.05 9.64
N ILE A 132 -13.81 0.46 9.66
CA ILE A 132 -12.65 -0.15 9.02
C ILE A 132 -11.82 -0.89 10.06
N THR A 133 -11.36 -2.11 9.72
CA THR A 133 -10.29 -2.79 10.45
C THR A 133 -8.95 -2.17 10.02
N THR A 134 -8.51 -2.53 8.82
CA THR A 134 -7.33 -2.01 8.15
C THR A 134 -7.67 -1.62 6.72
N ALA A 135 -7.20 -0.45 6.29
CA ALA A 135 -7.24 -0.03 4.90
C ALA A 135 -5.83 0.03 4.31
N VAL A 136 -5.63 -0.59 3.15
CA VAL A 136 -4.36 -0.66 2.43
C VAL A 136 -4.51 -0.03 1.05
N GLY A 137 -3.81 1.07 0.82
CA GLY A 137 -3.60 1.61 -0.51
C GLY A 137 -2.41 0.89 -1.17
N ILE A 138 -2.65 0.07 -2.18
CA ILE A 138 -1.61 -0.74 -2.84
C ILE A 138 -0.82 0.02 -3.90
N GLY A 139 -1.41 1.12 -4.41
CA GLY A 139 -0.80 2.06 -5.33
C GLY A 139 -1.23 1.93 -6.79
N GLY A 140 -1.07 3.03 -7.54
CA GLY A 140 -1.52 3.17 -8.94
C GLY A 140 -0.43 2.97 -10.00
N ASP A 141 0.79 2.60 -9.60
CA ASP A 141 1.88 2.37 -10.54
C ASP A 141 1.80 0.97 -11.19
N PRO A 142 2.40 0.75 -12.38
CA PRO A 142 2.34 -0.56 -13.06
C PRO A 142 3.04 -1.69 -12.30
N ILE A 143 4.04 -1.36 -11.47
CA ILE A 143 4.76 -2.31 -10.63
C ILE A 143 4.57 -1.90 -9.17
N ILE A 144 3.61 -2.54 -8.51
CA ILE A 144 3.36 -2.39 -7.07
C ILE A 144 4.00 -3.51 -6.25
N GLY A 145 3.96 -3.38 -4.93
CA GLY A 145 4.30 -4.41 -3.96
C GLY A 145 3.22 -5.48 -3.79
N LEU A 146 2.67 -5.59 -2.59
CA LEU A 146 1.53 -6.46 -2.29
C LEU A 146 0.31 -6.05 -3.13
N SER A 147 -0.33 -7.02 -3.76
CA SER A 147 -1.57 -6.89 -4.52
C SER A 147 -2.75 -7.48 -3.77
N TYR A 148 -3.95 -7.41 -4.36
CA TYR A 148 -5.16 -8.04 -3.81
C TYR A 148 -4.93 -9.50 -3.42
N LYS A 149 -4.31 -10.30 -4.29
CA LYS A 149 -4.11 -11.74 -4.06
C LYS A 149 -3.26 -12.04 -2.82
N GLN A 150 -2.35 -11.13 -2.45
CA GLN A 150 -1.53 -11.28 -1.24
C GLN A 150 -2.19 -10.73 0.02
N LEU A 151 -3.04 -9.71 -0.11
CA LEU A 151 -3.72 -9.08 1.03
C LEU A 151 -5.04 -9.78 1.41
N LEU A 152 -5.77 -10.32 0.44
CA LEU A 152 -7.03 -11.02 0.68
C LEU A 152 -6.90 -12.17 1.70
N PRO A 153 -5.87 -13.05 1.65
CA PRO A 153 -5.65 -14.05 2.69
C PRO A 153 -5.40 -13.47 4.09
N MET A 154 -4.77 -12.30 4.18
CA MET A 154 -4.50 -11.65 5.46
C MET A 154 -5.82 -11.17 6.08
N PHE A 155 -6.70 -10.55 5.28
CA PHE A 155 -8.04 -10.17 5.72
C PHE A 155 -8.95 -11.37 5.98
N GLU A 156 -8.83 -12.45 5.22
CA GLU A 156 -9.56 -13.71 5.47
C GLU A 156 -9.17 -14.31 6.83
N ALA A 157 -7.88 -14.29 7.17
CA ALA A 157 -7.37 -14.83 8.43
C ALA A 157 -7.65 -13.93 9.65
N ASP A 158 -7.90 -12.64 9.43
CA ASP A 158 -8.14 -11.66 10.51
C ASP A 158 -9.55 -11.82 11.12
N PRO A 159 -9.69 -12.23 12.40
CA PRO A 159 -10.99 -12.42 13.02
C PRO A 159 -11.77 -11.12 13.26
N GLU A 160 -11.11 -9.94 13.25
CA GLU A 160 -11.81 -8.65 13.37
C GLU A 160 -12.44 -8.22 12.03
N THR A 161 -11.95 -8.76 10.90
CA THR A 161 -12.51 -8.47 9.57
C THR A 161 -13.65 -9.44 9.25
N GLU A 162 -14.85 -8.92 9.00
CA GLU A 162 -16.04 -9.69 8.63
C GLU A 162 -16.41 -9.54 7.15
N ALA A 163 -16.02 -8.44 6.51
CA ALA A 163 -16.22 -8.19 5.08
C ALA A 163 -15.05 -7.42 4.47
N ILE A 164 -14.88 -7.51 3.14
CA ILE A 164 -13.76 -6.88 2.43
C ILE A 164 -14.29 -5.98 1.32
N VAL A 165 -13.83 -4.73 1.28
CA VAL A 165 -14.04 -3.80 0.16
C VAL A 165 -12.78 -3.76 -0.71
N MET A 166 -12.95 -4.01 -1.99
CA MET A 166 -11.90 -3.95 -3.00
C MET A 166 -12.20 -2.83 -4.00
N ILE A 167 -11.25 -1.92 -4.17
CA ILE A 167 -11.38 -0.76 -5.06
C ILE A 167 -10.27 -0.82 -6.12
N GLY A 168 -10.63 -1.26 -7.31
CA GLY A 168 -9.75 -1.34 -8.46
C GLY A 168 -9.94 -0.22 -9.48
N GLU A 169 -9.14 -0.29 -10.53
CA GLU A 169 -9.21 0.60 -11.69
C GLU A 169 -8.79 -0.16 -12.94
N ILE A 170 -9.14 0.38 -14.11
CA ILE A 170 -8.65 -0.10 -15.40
C ILE A 170 -7.11 -0.26 -15.44
N GLY A 171 -6.63 -1.22 -16.22
CA GLY A 171 -5.20 -1.44 -16.46
C GLY A 171 -4.63 -2.62 -15.68
N GLY A 172 -3.97 -3.52 -16.43
CA GLY A 172 -3.51 -4.81 -15.93
C GLY A 172 -4.67 -5.79 -15.69
N ASP A 173 -4.37 -6.87 -14.98
CA ASP A 173 -5.28 -8.00 -14.75
C ASP A 173 -5.37 -8.40 -13.26
N LEU A 174 -4.85 -7.56 -12.34
CA LEU A 174 -4.81 -7.87 -10.91
C LEU A 174 -6.20 -8.15 -10.33
N GLU A 175 -7.21 -7.40 -10.76
CA GLU A 175 -8.61 -7.57 -10.36
C GLU A 175 -9.22 -8.87 -10.91
N ILE A 176 -8.82 -9.29 -12.12
CA ILE A 176 -9.25 -10.56 -12.72
C ILE A 176 -8.62 -11.74 -11.95
N GLN A 177 -7.32 -11.63 -11.65
CA GLN A 177 -6.62 -12.62 -10.82
C GLN A 177 -7.23 -12.71 -9.41
N ALA A 178 -7.60 -11.56 -8.83
CA ALA A 178 -8.28 -11.49 -7.54
C ALA A 178 -9.65 -12.17 -7.59
N ALA A 179 -10.45 -11.95 -8.63
CA ALA A 179 -11.77 -12.59 -8.77
C ALA A 179 -11.68 -14.12 -8.75
N LYS A 180 -10.74 -14.70 -9.51
CA LYS A 180 -10.49 -16.15 -9.48
C LYS A 180 -10.06 -16.61 -8.09
N PHE A 181 -9.13 -15.88 -7.47
CA PHE A 181 -8.63 -16.23 -6.14
C PHE A 181 -9.72 -16.16 -5.06
N ILE A 182 -10.61 -15.16 -5.12
CA ILE A 182 -11.74 -15.01 -4.22
C ILE A 182 -12.64 -16.24 -4.30
N GLN A 183 -12.99 -16.67 -5.52
CA GLN A 183 -13.83 -17.84 -5.74
C GLN A 183 -13.24 -19.13 -5.13
N GLU A 184 -11.91 -19.27 -5.16
CA GLU A 184 -11.21 -20.48 -4.73
C GLU A 184 -10.85 -20.48 -3.23
N HIS A 185 -10.66 -19.31 -2.62
CA HIS A 185 -9.98 -19.21 -1.32
C HIS A 185 -10.56 -18.24 -0.29
N ILE A 186 -11.49 -17.36 -0.67
CA ILE A 186 -12.00 -16.32 0.24
C ILE A 186 -13.45 -16.63 0.57
N SER A 187 -13.75 -16.83 1.86
CA SER A 187 -15.11 -17.11 2.32
C SER A 187 -15.85 -15.86 2.80
N LYS A 188 -15.12 -14.82 3.22
CA LYS A 188 -15.72 -13.55 3.63
C LYS A 188 -16.36 -12.83 2.45
N PRO A 189 -17.49 -12.11 2.65
CA PRO A 189 -18.09 -11.30 1.61
C PRO A 189 -17.10 -10.25 1.07
N VAL A 190 -16.99 -10.17 -0.26
CA VAL A 190 -16.17 -9.17 -0.94
C VAL A 190 -17.05 -8.27 -1.81
N VAL A 191 -16.97 -6.96 -1.59
CA VAL A 191 -17.61 -5.94 -2.42
C VAL A 191 -16.54 -5.27 -3.27
N ALA A 192 -16.74 -5.24 -4.60
CA ALA A 192 -15.76 -4.69 -5.53
C ALA A 192 -16.31 -3.50 -6.33
N PHE A 193 -15.54 -2.42 -6.42
CA PHE A 193 -15.76 -1.31 -7.34
C PHE A 193 -14.55 -1.17 -8.27
N ILE A 194 -14.79 -1.13 -9.59
CA ILE A 194 -13.74 -1.00 -10.60
C ILE A 194 -13.91 0.33 -11.34
N ALA A 195 -13.01 1.28 -11.11
CA ALA A 195 -13.03 2.58 -11.76
C ALA A 195 -12.63 2.50 -13.24
N GLY A 196 -13.15 3.43 -14.06
CA GLY A 196 -12.69 3.62 -15.45
C GLY A 196 -13.57 3.01 -16.53
N GLN A 197 -14.82 2.62 -16.24
CA GLN A 197 -15.77 2.10 -17.24
C GLN A 197 -15.95 3.01 -18.47
N THR A 198 -15.83 4.33 -18.30
CA THR A 198 -15.97 5.33 -19.37
C THR A 198 -14.63 5.84 -19.92
N ALA A 199 -13.51 5.19 -19.60
CA ALA A 199 -12.21 5.61 -20.08
C ALA A 199 -12.04 5.28 -21.57
N PRO A 200 -11.51 6.20 -22.38
CA PRO A 200 -11.21 5.91 -23.78
C PRO A 200 -10.01 4.97 -23.90
N ALA A 201 -10.06 4.04 -24.85
CA ALA A 201 -8.98 3.09 -25.11
C ALA A 201 -7.66 3.81 -25.46
N GLY A 202 -6.53 3.26 -24.98
CA GLY A 202 -5.19 3.80 -25.26
C GLY A 202 -4.84 5.12 -24.57
N LYS A 203 -5.71 5.67 -23.72
CA LYS A 203 -5.41 6.89 -22.94
C LYS A 203 -5.05 6.55 -21.50
N ARG A 204 -3.95 7.13 -21.02
CA ARG A 204 -3.56 7.07 -19.61
C ARG A 204 -4.41 8.02 -18.77
N MET A 205 -4.97 7.50 -17.67
CA MET A 205 -5.85 8.25 -16.76
C MET A 205 -5.17 8.55 -15.42
N GLY A 206 -4.37 9.62 -15.36
CA GLY A 206 -3.71 10.06 -14.12
C GLY A 206 -2.61 9.09 -13.69
N HIS A 207 -3.00 8.03 -12.98
CA HIS A 207 -2.10 6.96 -12.55
C HIS A 207 -1.37 6.32 -13.74
N ALA A 208 -0.11 5.93 -13.49
CA ALA A 208 0.74 5.33 -14.50
C ALA A 208 0.20 3.97 -14.99
N GLY A 209 -0.47 3.21 -14.13
CA GLY A 209 -1.09 1.91 -14.45
C GLY A 209 -2.45 1.99 -15.15
N ALA A 210 -3.13 3.14 -15.11
CA ALA A 210 -4.51 3.29 -15.60
C ALA A 210 -4.59 3.51 -17.12
N ILE A 211 -4.26 2.47 -17.89
CA ILE A 211 -4.40 2.43 -19.35
C ILE A 211 -5.08 1.13 -19.79
N ILE A 212 -6.08 1.24 -20.66
CA ILE A 212 -6.74 0.06 -21.27
C ILE A 212 -5.82 -0.47 -22.37
N SER A 213 -5.32 -1.70 -22.18
CA SER A 213 -4.49 -2.46 -23.11
C SER A 213 -5.20 -3.69 -23.63
#